data_AF-A0A564PYM8-F1
#
_entry.id   AF-A0A564PYM8-F1
#
_cell.length_a   1.000
_cell.length_b   1.000
_cell.length_c   1.000
_cell.angle_alpha   90.00
_cell.angle_beta   90.00
_cell.angle_gamma   90.00
#
_symmetry.space_group_name_H-M   'P 1'
#
loop_
_entity.id
_entity.type
_entity.pdbx_description
1 polymer ?
#
loop_
_entity_poly.entity_id
_entity_poly.type
_entity_poly.pdbx_seq_one_letter_code
_entity_poly.pdbx_strand_id
1 'polypeptide(L)'
;MIRYGELTLKSEYVRRRWENTLIESIRRRIAGCKISKERGRLWINTERDISSELKKIPGIHAFSLCKRCGLNELSESLIKFTERSLKGERTFALRVNRVGEHDFTSQDVARYLGAEVLGRFPDLSVDLSKPEKEIFIEIREKDCYIFDEIIEGMRGLPPGVEGKLIGLLSGEYREYREITSVISCWMMMKRGCEIIPFCYDEDSEKAKGAVEILKDFQPDIRLRVLERDDNIEDLARECGALGIVCGSNLRIFSSSIPVYQPLIGFDGLEVEKIAEKIGISKSNGKRVFDTRIKLVSLISGGIDSPVATYLMMKRGVEVIALHLDNCPFTDERELKKSLKIVKHLENSFNRDIKTYIVPNGKNLAAFKNKCRRKLQCIFCRRMMLRIAEKIAWEEGADGILTGESLGQVASQTLQNISVIDQAIDMPVIRPLIGMDKIEIMDIARRIGTYDLSILPSLSCTIVPKKPATAAKLKEMLREEERIDLDSLIDRSVGRP
;
A
#
# COMPACT_ATOMS: atom_id res chain seq x y z
N MET A 1 15.27 -9.36 15.36
CA MET A 1 15.62 -8.41 14.28
C MET A 1 14.38 -8.04 13.49
N ILE A 2 14.09 -6.75 13.28
CA ILE A 2 12.93 -6.28 12.50
C ILE A 2 13.39 -5.64 11.19
N ARG A 3 12.70 -6.02 10.11
CA ARG A 3 12.85 -5.50 8.75
C ARG A 3 11.59 -4.69 8.42
N TYR A 4 11.78 -3.46 7.96
CA TYR A 4 10.70 -2.59 7.50
C TYR A 4 10.83 -2.37 5.99
N GLY A 5 9.70 -2.44 5.27
CA GLY A 5 9.66 -2.53 3.81
C GLY A 5 9.69 -1.15 3.14
N GLU A 6 8.51 -0.60 2.86
CA GLU A 6 8.32 0.64 2.08
C GLU A 6 9.02 1.88 2.65
N LEU A 7 9.38 1.87 3.95
CA LEU A 7 10.17 2.92 4.61
C LEU A 7 11.53 3.14 3.93
N THR A 8 12.13 2.08 3.38
CA THR A 8 13.45 2.15 2.72
C THR A 8 13.41 2.95 1.42
N LEU A 9 12.24 3.08 0.78
CA LEU A 9 12.05 3.83 -0.45
C LEU A 9 11.89 5.34 -0.21
N LYS A 10 11.73 5.77 1.05
CA LYS A 10 11.53 7.19 1.40
C LYS A 10 12.86 7.93 1.53
N SER A 11 12.80 9.25 1.39
CA SER A 11 13.94 10.13 1.68
C SER A 11 14.38 9.94 3.13
N GLU A 12 15.66 10.20 3.42
CA GLU A 12 16.24 9.97 4.75
C GLU A 12 15.46 10.68 5.86
N TYR A 13 15.03 11.92 5.63
CA TYR A 13 14.22 12.69 6.57
C TYR A 13 12.87 12.01 6.87
N VAL A 14 12.14 11.59 5.83
CA VAL A 14 10.83 10.92 5.99
C VAL A 14 11.00 9.56 6.66
N ARG A 15 12.02 8.80 6.23
CA ARG A 15 12.35 7.49 6.80
C ARG A 15 12.62 7.59 8.29
N ARG A 16 13.47 8.54 8.73
CA ARG A 16 13.80 8.72 10.15
C ARG A 16 12.56 9.02 10.99
N ARG A 17 11.65 9.86 10.48
CA ARG A 17 10.38 10.16 11.15
C ARG A 17 9.51 8.90 11.27
N TRP A 18 9.35 8.16 10.19
CA TRP A 18 8.54 6.94 10.16
C TRP A 18 9.11 5.81 11.02
N GLU A 19 10.44 5.66 11.07
CA GLU A 19 11.13 4.75 12.00
C GLU A 19 10.80 5.08 13.46
N ASN A 20 10.83 6.37 13.82
CA ASN A 20 10.49 6.79 15.18
C ASN A 20 9.02 6.50 15.51
N THR A 21 8.10 6.77 14.57
CA THR A 21 6.69 6.41 14.73
C THR A 21 6.51 4.90 14.94
N LEU A 22 7.20 4.07 14.14
CA LEU A 22 7.17 2.61 14.30
C LEU A 22 7.71 2.16 15.66
N ILE A 23 8.81 2.76 16.13
CA ILE A 23 9.38 2.51 17.46
C ILE A 23 8.36 2.83 18.56
N GLU A 24 7.64 3.95 18.45
CA GLU A 24 6.58 4.31 19.41
C GLU A 24 5.43 3.31 19.38
N SER A 25 4.98 2.87 18.21
CA SER A 25 3.96 1.83 18.07
C SER A 25 4.37 0.52 18.74
N ILE A 26 5.64 0.10 18.55
CA ILE A 26 6.19 -1.08 19.21
C ILE A 26 6.18 -0.90 20.74
N ARG A 27 6.61 0.27 21.24
CA ARG A 27 6.64 0.54 22.69
C ARG A 27 5.25 0.55 23.34
N ARG A 28 4.23 1.03 22.64
CA ARG A 28 2.83 1.01 23.14
C ARG A 28 2.31 -0.42 23.29
N ARG A 29 2.72 -1.34 22.39
CA ARG A 29 2.24 -2.72 22.39
C ARG A 29 3.10 -3.67 23.23
N ILE A 30 4.39 -3.38 23.34
CA ILE A 30 5.37 -4.21 24.02
C ILE A 30 6.05 -3.35 25.09
N ALA A 31 5.46 -3.36 26.29
CA ALA A 31 5.96 -2.60 27.43
C ALA A 31 7.40 -3.03 27.79
N GLY A 32 8.23 -2.06 28.16
CA GLY A 32 9.61 -2.30 28.63
C GLY A 32 10.61 -2.74 27.56
N CYS A 33 10.25 -2.74 26.27
CA CYS A 33 11.18 -3.14 25.22
C CYS A 33 12.34 -2.14 25.03
N LYS A 34 13.58 -2.66 25.04
CA LYS A 34 14.78 -1.90 24.65
C LYS A 34 14.96 -2.02 23.14
N ILE A 35 14.66 -0.93 22.44
CA ILE A 35 14.78 -0.86 20.98
C ILE A 35 16.04 -0.08 20.62
N SER A 36 16.92 -0.68 19.82
CA SER A 36 18.01 0.04 19.15
C SER A 36 17.77 0.09 17.65
N LYS A 37 18.36 1.11 17.02
CA LYS A 37 18.21 1.38 15.60
C LYS A 37 19.55 1.30 14.91
N GLU A 38 19.55 0.65 13.76
CA GLU A 38 20.65 0.65 12.83
C GLU A 38 20.08 0.90 11.43
N ARG A 39 20.91 1.40 10.50
CA ARG A 39 20.43 1.71 9.14
C ARG A 39 19.79 0.47 8.49
N GLY A 40 18.48 0.52 8.26
CA GLY A 40 17.71 -0.54 7.62
C GLY A 40 17.15 -1.63 8.55
N ARG A 41 17.39 -1.57 9.87
CA ARG A 41 16.91 -2.54 10.87
C ARG A 41 16.49 -1.89 12.18
N LEU A 42 15.51 -2.50 12.86
CA LEU A 42 15.27 -2.28 14.28
C LEU A 42 15.62 -3.54 15.06
N TRP A 43 16.19 -3.36 16.24
CA TRP A 43 16.58 -4.45 17.12
C TRP A 43 15.81 -4.33 18.43
N ILE A 44 15.23 -5.44 18.89
CA ILE A 44 14.60 -5.54 20.20
C ILE A 44 15.35 -6.62 20.95
N ASN A 45 15.90 -6.27 22.11
CA ASN A 45 16.47 -7.26 23.02
C ASN A 45 15.42 -7.68 24.05
N THR A 46 15.08 -8.96 24.08
CA THR A 46 14.08 -9.52 24.98
C THR A 46 14.31 -11.02 25.16
N GLU A 47 13.95 -11.53 26.34
CA GLU A 47 13.94 -12.97 26.65
C GLU A 47 12.56 -13.60 26.37
N ARG A 48 11.54 -12.77 26.16
CA ARG A 48 10.17 -13.19 25.88
C ARG A 48 9.94 -13.28 24.37
N ASP A 49 9.24 -14.30 23.92
CA ASP A 49 8.72 -14.32 22.56
C ASP A 49 7.62 -13.25 22.41
N ILE A 50 7.86 -12.30 21.50
CA ILE A 50 6.97 -11.17 21.18
C ILE A 50 6.41 -11.26 19.76
N SER A 51 6.54 -12.43 19.12
CA SER A 51 6.20 -12.62 17.71
C SER A 51 4.73 -12.33 17.42
N SER A 52 3.82 -12.71 18.33
CA SER A 52 2.38 -12.49 18.18
C SER A 52 2.03 -11.00 18.12
N GLU A 53 2.75 -10.17 18.88
CA GLU A 53 2.53 -8.74 18.96
C GLU A 53 3.16 -8.02 17.78
N LEU A 54 4.36 -8.42 17.37
CA LEU A 54 5.03 -7.87 16.19
C LEU A 54 4.24 -8.12 14.90
N LYS A 55 3.59 -9.28 14.77
CA LYS A 55 2.72 -9.60 13.62
C LYS A 55 1.56 -8.62 13.44
N LYS A 56 1.12 -7.95 14.51
CA LYS A 56 -0.04 -7.06 14.51
C LYS A 56 0.32 -5.57 14.35
N ILE A 57 1.59 -5.23 14.11
CA ILE A 57 2.05 -3.83 13.99
C ILE A 57 2.23 -3.45 12.51
N PRO A 58 1.42 -2.52 11.98
CA PRO A 58 1.64 -1.96 10.65
C PRO A 58 3.03 -1.32 10.51
N GLY A 59 3.67 -1.50 9.35
CA GLY A 59 5.02 -1.03 9.05
C GLY A 59 6.11 -2.07 9.26
N ILE A 60 5.84 -3.17 9.99
CA ILE A 60 6.76 -4.31 10.10
C ILE A 60 6.58 -5.21 8.88
N HIS A 61 7.58 -5.24 7.99
CA HIS A 61 7.53 -6.10 6.80
C HIS A 61 7.79 -7.56 7.14
N ALA A 62 8.85 -7.82 7.91
CA ALA A 62 9.20 -9.13 8.42
C ALA A 62 10.11 -9.00 9.64
N PHE A 63 10.23 -10.04 10.44
CA PHE A 63 11.17 -10.08 11.55
C PHE A 63 11.69 -11.49 11.76
N SER A 64 12.77 -11.61 12.52
CA SER A 64 13.38 -12.90 12.87
C SER A 64 13.75 -12.88 14.34
N LEU A 65 13.49 -13.98 15.04
CA LEU A 65 14.05 -14.24 16.36
C LEU A 65 15.50 -14.68 16.14
N CYS A 66 16.45 -13.90 16.66
CA CYS A 66 17.87 -14.11 16.35
C CYS A 66 18.67 -14.36 17.61
N LYS A 67 19.65 -15.26 17.53
CA LYS A 67 20.75 -15.32 18.49
C LYS A 67 21.82 -14.32 18.06
N ARG A 68 22.14 -13.36 18.93
CA ARG A 68 23.27 -12.42 18.75
C ARG A 68 24.55 -13.03 19.33
N CYS A 69 25.66 -12.85 18.62
CA CYS A 69 27.02 -13.19 19.06
C CYS A 69 28.04 -12.24 18.40
N GLY A 70 29.28 -12.23 18.90
CA GLY A 70 30.38 -11.56 18.21
C GLY A 70 30.91 -12.38 17.04
N LEU A 71 31.55 -11.75 16.05
CA LEU A 71 32.15 -12.43 14.90
C LEU A 71 33.15 -13.52 15.31
N ASN A 72 33.93 -13.28 16.36
CA ASN A 72 34.90 -14.25 16.89
C ASN A 72 34.24 -15.49 17.54
N GLU A 73 32.98 -15.37 17.95
CA GLU A 73 32.19 -16.41 18.62
C GLU A 73 31.20 -17.08 17.66
N LEU A 74 31.23 -16.70 16.37
CA LEU A 74 30.21 -17.07 15.40
C LEU A 74 30.15 -18.59 15.19
N SER A 75 31.29 -19.27 15.04
CA SER A 75 31.32 -20.73 14.85
C SER A 75 30.68 -21.46 16.03
N GLU A 76 31.14 -21.18 17.25
CA GLU A 76 30.61 -21.80 18.46
C GLU A 76 29.11 -21.51 18.66
N SER A 77 28.70 -20.27 18.42
CA SER A 77 27.31 -19.84 18.54
C SER A 77 26.41 -20.52 17.49
N LEU A 78 26.92 -20.70 16.26
CA LEU A 78 26.22 -21.42 15.21
C LEU A 78 26.03 -22.88 15.56
N ILE A 79 27.08 -23.56 16.05
CA ILE A 79 26.99 -24.97 16.45
C ILE A 79 25.90 -25.15 17.51
N LYS A 80 25.91 -24.35 18.57
CA LYS A 80 24.86 -24.38 19.61
C LYS A 80 23.46 -24.11 19.05
N PHE A 81 23.35 -23.23 18.05
CA PHE A 81 22.08 -22.94 17.38
C PHE A 81 21.60 -24.13 16.54
N THR A 82 22.51 -24.76 15.79
CA THR A 82 22.22 -25.91 14.91
C THR A 82 21.74 -27.14 15.67
N GLU A 83 22.26 -27.41 16.88
CA GLU A 83 21.81 -28.53 17.74
C GLU A 83 20.29 -28.53 17.96
N ARG A 84 19.70 -27.34 18.02
CA ARG A 84 18.25 -27.17 18.19
C ARG A 84 17.52 -27.05 16.85
N SER A 85 18.04 -26.24 15.94
CA SER A 85 17.36 -25.84 14.70
C SER A 85 17.33 -26.93 13.63
N LEU A 86 18.34 -27.82 13.59
CA LEU A 86 18.45 -28.90 12.59
C LEU A 86 18.01 -30.26 13.13
N LYS A 87 17.36 -30.31 14.29
CA LYS A 87 16.96 -31.57 14.91
C LYS A 87 15.91 -32.28 14.05
N GLY A 88 16.29 -33.42 13.48
CA GLY A 88 15.42 -34.25 12.64
C GLY A 88 15.55 -33.98 11.15
N GLU A 89 16.36 -32.98 10.76
CA GLU A 89 16.66 -32.65 9.36
C GLU A 89 17.89 -33.45 8.88
N ARG A 90 17.98 -33.66 7.58
CA ARG A 90 19.10 -34.36 6.88
C ARG A 90 19.90 -33.42 6.00
N THR A 91 19.27 -32.37 5.48
CA THR A 91 19.91 -31.42 4.57
C THR A 91 19.74 -29.99 5.08
N PHE A 92 20.79 -29.18 4.94
CA PHE A 92 20.73 -27.77 5.33
C PHE A 92 21.46 -26.85 4.35
N ALA A 93 21.16 -25.55 4.42
CA ALA A 93 21.95 -24.51 3.77
C ALA A 93 22.22 -23.34 4.72
N LEU A 94 23.46 -22.83 4.69
CA LEU A 94 23.79 -21.57 5.34
C LEU A 94 23.63 -20.41 4.36
N ARG A 95 22.79 -19.44 4.73
CA ARG A 95 22.52 -18.22 3.96
C ARG A 95 23.15 -17.02 4.67
N VAL A 96 24.38 -16.69 4.28
CA VAL A 96 25.15 -15.61 4.90
C VAL A 96 24.94 -14.30 4.14
N ASN A 97 24.64 -13.23 4.87
CA ASN A 97 24.60 -11.86 4.36
C ASN A 97 25.54 -10.98 5.18
N ARG A 98 26.30 -10.10 4.52
CA ARG A 98 27.31 -9.25 5.15
C ARG A 98 27.05 -7.77 4.87
N VAL A 99 27.17 -6.94 5.90
CA VAL A 99 27.10 -5.47 5.81
C VAL A 99 28.32 -4.90 6.53
N GLY A 100 29.04 -3.99 5.87
CA GLY A 100 30.30 -3.41 6.37
C GLY A 100 31.51 -3.81 5.54
N GLU A 101 32.72 -3.44 5.98
CA GLU A 101 33.98 -3.76 5.31
C GLU A 101 34.67 -4.95 5.99
N HIS A 102 34.96 -6.00 5.22
CA HIS A 102 35.57 -7.24 5.71
C HIS A 102 36.48 -7.81 4.62
N ASP A 103 37.51 -8.54 5.03
CA ASP A 103 38.48 -9.24 4.18
C ASP A 103 37.97 -10.58 3.62
N PHE A 104 36.77 -11.01 4.04
CA PHE A 104 36.10 -12.21 3.55
C PHE A 104 34.78 -11.92 2.82
N THR A 105 34.36 -12.85 1.97
CA THR A 105 33.03 -12.83 1.33
C THR A 105 32.00 -13.63 2.14
N SER A 106 30.71 -13.40 1.88
CA SER A 106 29.64 -14.22 2.45
C SER A 106 29.76 -15.69 2.07
N GLN A 107 30.31 -16.00 0.89
CA GLN A 107 30.53 -17.38 0.45
C GLN A 107 31.66 -18.05 1.23
N ASP A 108 32.73 -17.31 1.56
CA ASP A 108 33.84 -17.85 2.35
C ASP A 108 33.39 -18.24 3.75
N VAL A 109 32.60 -17.36 4.38
CA VAL A 109 32.01 -17.65 5.70
C VAL A 109 31.04 -18.83 5.64
N ALA A 110 30.18 -18.89 4.62
CA ALA A 110 29.25 -20.00 4.46
C ALA A 110 29.99 -21.34 4.29
N ARG A 111 31.09 -21.35 3.52
CA ARG A 111 31.93 -22.54 3.31
C ARG A 111 32.61 -22.98 4.60
N TYR A 112 33.24 -22.04 5.31
CA TYR A 112 33.93 -22.30 6.57
C TYR A 112 32.96 -22.84 7.63
N LEU A 113 31.86 -22.12 7.88
CA LEU A 113 30.87 -22.52 8.87
C LEU A 113 30.13 -23.81 8.48
N GLY A 114 29.92 -24.04 7.18
CA GLY A 114 29.34 -25.29 6.69
C GLY A 114 30.23 -26.49 7.01
N ALA A 115 31.55 -26.36 6.84
CA ALA A 115 32.51 -27.39 7.21
C ALA A 115 32.51 -27.68 8.72
N GLU A 116 32.45 -26.64 9.55
CA GLU A 116 32.35 -26.78 11.02
C GLU A 116 31.08 -27.53 11.43
N VAL A 117 29.93 -27.20 10.84
CA VAL A 117 28.66 -27.89 11.10
C VAL A 117 28.76 -29.36 10.67
N LEU A 118 29.26 -29.67 9.47
CA LEU A 118 29.44 -31.04 9.01
C LEU A 118 30.40 -31.85 9.88
N GLY A 119 31.47 -31.23 10.37
CA GLY A 119 32.42 -31.87 11.29
C GLY A 119 31.80 -32.26 12.63
N ARG A 120 30.81 -31.49 13.10
CA ARG A 120 30.10 -31.75 14.37
C ARG A 120 28.89 -32.66 14.21
N PHE A 121 28.21 -32.61 13.06
CA PHE A 121 26.98 -33.34 12.75
C PHE A 121 27.18 -34.16 11.46
N PRO A 122 27.82 -35.34 11.54
CA PRO A 122 28.21 -36.13 10.36
C PRO A 122 27.01 -36.70 9.59
N ASP A 123 25.83 -36.78 10.21
CA ASP A 123 24.60 -37.26 9.57
C ASP A 123 23.92 -36.19 8.69
N LEU A 124 24.40 -34.94 8.73
CA LEU A 124 23.88 -33.85 7.91
C LEU A 124 24.62 -33.74 6.59
N SER A 125 23.94 -33.20 5.58
CA SER A 125 24.49 -32.87 4.28
C SER A 125 24.09 -31.46 3.84
N VAL A 126 24.87 -30.84 2.96
CA VAL A 126 24.55 -29.50 2.43
C VAL A 126 23.79 -29.63 1.12
N ASP A 127 22.61 -29.01 1.04
CA ASP A 127 21.85 -28.82 -0.20
C ASP A 127 21.60 -27.32 -0.41
N LEU A 128 22.26 -26.72 -1.41
CA LEU A 128 22.12 -25.29 -1.67
C LEU A 128 20.86 -24.93 -2.49
N SER A 129 20.23 -25.93 -3.11
CA SER A 129 19.09 -25.78 -4.01
C SER A 129 17.77 -25.97 -3.28
N LYS A 130 17.60 -27.08 -2.57
CA LYS A 130 16.35 -27.42 -1.87
C LYS A 130 16.62 -28.05 -0.50
N PRO A 131 17.27 -27.32 0.43
CA PRO A 131 17.51 -27.80 1.77
C PRO A 131 16.19 -28.05 2.52
N GLU A 132 16.18 -29.05 3.40
CA GLU A 132 15.10 -29.24 4.37
C GLU A 132 15.04 -28.06 5.35
N LYS A 133 16.20 -27.48 5.70
CA LYS A 133 16.29 -26.32 6.60
C LYS A 133 17.34 -25.29 6.17
N GLU A 134 16.98 -24.02 6.21
CA GLU A 134 17.91 -22.91 6.00
C GLU A 134 18.26 -22.24 7.34
N ILE A 135 19.55 -21.98 7.54
CA ILE A 135 20.03 -21.12 8.63
C ILE A 135 20.62 -19.87 8.03
N PHE A 136 20.11 -18.72 8.44
CA PHE A 136 20.53 -17.42 8.00
C PHE A 136 21.48 -16.79 9.01
N ILE A 137 22.51 -16.12 8.49
CA ILE A 137 23.51 -15.42 9.28
C ILE A 137 23.64 -14.01 8.70
N GLU A 138 23.24 -12.99 9.46
CA GLU A 138 23.47 -11.59 9.11
C GLU A 138 24.68 -11.09 9.92
N ILE A 139 25.78 -10.76 9.22
CA ILE A 139 27.00 -10.19 9.79
C ILE A 139 26.99 -8.68 9.53
N ARG A 140 27.14 -7.89 10.60
CA ARG A 140 27.17 -6.43 10.58
C ARG A 140 28.35 -5.94 11.39
N GLU A 141 29.41 -5.51 10.71
CA GLU A 141 30.68 -5.18 11.35
C GLU A 141 31.16 -6.34 12.25
N LYS A 142 31.15 -6.17 13.57
CA LYS A 142 31.58 -7.20 14.55
C LYS A 142 30.43 -8.02 15.13
N ASP A 143 29.19 -7.63 14.86
CA ASP A 143 27.99 -8.28 15.38
C ASP A 143 27.42 -9.29 14.39
N CYS A 144 27.06 -10.47 14.88
CA CYS A 144 26.46 -11.54 14.09
C CYS A 144 25.09 -11.94 14.64
N TYR A 145 24.17 -12.22 13.73
CA TYR A 145 22.80 -12.60 14.05
C TYR A 145 22.41 -13.88 13.32
N ILE A 146 22.17 -14.94 14.08
CA ILE A 146 21.82 -16.28 13.57
C ILE A 146 20.32 -16.50 13.77
N PHE A 147 19.62 -16.92 12.72
CA PHE A 147 18.19 -17.21 12.74
C PHE A 147 17.83 -18.21 11.64
N ASP A 148 16.73 -18.93 11.77
CA ASP A 148 16.26 -19.95 10.83
C ASP A 148 14.85 -19.68 10.30
N GLU A 149 14.24 -18.57 10.74
CA GLU A 149 12.92 -18.16 10.31
C GLU A 149 12.87 -16.66 9.95
N ILE A 150 12.17 -16.37 8.86
CA ILE A 150 11.76 -15.02 8.48
C ILE A 150 10.25 -14.97 8.64
N ILE A 151 9.80 -14.45 9.78
CA ILE A 151 8.40 -14.34 10.12
C ILE A 151 7.83 -13.11 9.42
N GLU A 152 6.80 -13.30 8.61
CA GLU A 152 6.10 -12.19 7.96
C GLU A 152 5.40 -11.31 9.00
N GLY A 153 5.57 -9.99 8.85
CA GLY A 153 4.80 -9.01 9.59
C GLY A 153 3.60 -8.52 8.77
N MET A 154 2.83 -7.59 9.34
CA MET A 154 1.66 -7.01 8.69
C MET A 154 1.97 -6.23 7.40
N ARG A 155 3.25 -5.86 7.18
CA ARG A 155 3.69 -4.93 6.11
C ARG A 155 3.00 -3.58 6.25
N GLY A 156 2.90 -2.81 5.16
CA GLY A 156 2.27 -1.50 5.18
C GLY A 156 3.15 -0.40 5.79
N LEU A 157 2.51 0.62 6.36
CA LEU A 157 3.12 1.84 6.88
C LEU A 157 2.90 1.98 8.39
N PRO A 158 3.79 2.67 9.13
CA PRO A 158 3.60 2.89 10.56
C PRO A 158 2.29 3.66 10.83
N PRO A 159 1.53 3.33 11.89
CA PRO A 159 0.26 3.99 12.19
C PRO A 159 0.38 5.52 12.34
N GLY A 160 -0.60 6.25 11.80
CA GLY A 160 -0.72 7.71 11.91
C GLY A 160 0.15 8.54 10.96
N VAL A 161 1.05 7.92 10.18
CA VAL A 161 1.92 8.68 9.25
C VAL A 161 1.16 9.28 8.07
N GLU A 162 -0.03 8.77 7.76
CA GLU A 162 -0.93 9.28 6.72
C GLU A 162 -2.13 10.05 7.31
N GLY A 163 -2.12 10.41 8.59
CA GLY A 163 -3.19 11.20 9.20
C GLY A 163 -4.42 10.38 9.58
N LYS A 164 -5.57 11.05 9.71
CA LYS A 164 -6.79 10.48 10.32
C LYS A 164 -7.91 10.29 9.32
N LEU A 165 -8.70 9.24 9.50
CA LEU A 165 -9.91 8.96 8.76
C LEU A 165 -11.07 8.69 9.72
N ILE A 166 -12.27 9.09 9.33
CA ILE A 166 -13.49 8.57 9.95
C ILE A 166 -13.73 7.16 9.43
N GLY A 167 -13.88 6.19 10.32
CA GLY A 167 -14.28 4.82 9.97
C GLY A 167 -15.76 4.62 10.25
N LEU A 168 -16.58 4.53 9.21
CA LEU A 168 -18.00 4.22 9.36
C LEU A 168 -18.20 2.71 9.57
N LEU A 169 -18.49 2.35 10.80
CA LEU A 169 -18.83 0.98 11.19
C LEU A 169 -20.35 0.83 11.08
N SER A 170 -20.82 0.41 9.90
CA SER A 170 -22.23 0.14 9.64
C SER A 170 -22.64 -1.26 10.10
N GLY A 171 -23.81 -1.38 10.73
CA GLY A 171 -24.47 -2.64 11.10
C GLY A 171 -25.67 -3.03 10.20
N GLU A 172 -25.73 -2.55 8.96
CA GLU A 172 -26.82 -2.92 8.03
C GLU A 172 -26.81 -4.42 7.69
N TYR A 173 -27.94 -5.07 8.00
CA TYR A 173 -28.24 -6.49 7.88
C TYR A 173 -27.94 -7.11 6.50
N ARG A 174 -26.86 -7.90 6.47
CA ARG A 174 -26.64 -9.20 5.80
C ARG A 174 -25.23 -9.58 6.22
N GLU A 175 -25.01 -10.81 6.69
CA GLU A 175 -23.81 -11.36 7.37
C GLU A 175 -22.43 -10.91 6.84
N TYR A 176 -22.37 -10.31 5.65
CA TYR A 176 -21.20 -9.81 4.96
C TYR A 176 -20.81 -8.34 5.27
N ARG A 177 -21.78 -7.44 5.52
CA ARG A 177 -21.52 -5.98 5.53
C ARG A 177 -20.73 -5.51 6.74
N GLU A 178 -20.96 -6.09 7.91
CA GLU A 178 -20.24 -5.77 9.15
C GLU A 178 -18.74 -6.08 9.03
N ILE A 179 -18.40 -7.19 8.38
CA ILE A 179 -17.01 -7.59 8.15
C ILE A 179 -16.31 -6.62 7.18
N THR A 180 -17.03 -6.11 6.17
CA THR A 180 -16.42 -5.21 5.17
C THR A 180 -15.97 -3.88 5.75
N SER A 181 -16.73 -3.28 6.68
CA SER A 181 -16.34 -2.00 7.29
C SER A 181 -15.10 -2.15 8.16
N VAL A 182 -15.01 -3.24 8.93
CA VAL A 182 -13.83 -3.60 9.73
C VAL A 182 -12.61 -3.83 8.85
N ILE A 183 -12.75 -4.64 7.79
CA ILE A 183 -11.65 -4.89 6.86
C ILE A 183 -11.22 -3.62 6.15
N SER A 184 -12.14 -2.78 5.68
CA SER A 184 -11.82 -1.49 5.06
C SER A 184 -11.02 -0.61 6.01
N CYS A 185 -11.44 -0.48 7.28
CA CYS A 185 -10.71 0.26 8.31
C CYS A 185 -9.31 -0.33 8.51
N TRP A 186 -9.20 -1.66 8.63
CA TRP A 186 -7.93 -2.37 8.79
C TRP A 186 -6.98 -2.14 7.60
N MET A 187 -7.48 -2.17 6.36
CA MET A 187 -6.68 -1.88 5.16
C MET A 187 -6.13 -0.46 5.21
N MET A 188 -6.92 0.52 5.66
CA MET A 188 -6.45 1.89 5.81
C MET A 188 -5.47 2.06 6.97
N MET A 189 -5.65 1.34 8.09
CA MET A 189 -4.66 1.27 9.17
C MET A 189 -3.33 0.69 8.70
N LYS A 190 -3.38 -0.37 7.87
CA LYS A 190 -2.20 -0.95 7.22
C LYS A 190 -1.47 0.09 6.36
N ARG A 191 -2.19 1.04 5.77
CA ARG A 191 -1.61 2.17 5.01
C ARG A 191 -1.28 3.38 5.87
N GLY A 192 -1.20 3.23 7.19
CA GLY A 192 -0.70 4.26 8.10
C GLY A 192 -1.72 5.32 8.49
N CYS A 193 -3.01 5.09 8.26
CA CYS A 193 -4.08 5.95 8.79
C CYS A 193 -4.41 5.60 10.25
N GLU A 194 -4.73 6.61 11.04
CA GLU A 194 -5.45 6.46 12.30
C GLU A 194 -6.95 6.49 12.00
N ILE A 195 -7.70 5.52 12.53
CA ILE A 195 -9.15 5.44 12.35
C ILE A 195 -9.85 5.99 13.57
N ILE A 196 -10.82 6.88 13.33
CA ILE A 196 -11.77 7.36 14.32
C ILE A 196 -13.09 6.67 14.00
N PRO A 197 -13.44 5.58 14.72
CA PRO A 197 -14.63 4.82 14.38
C PRO A 197 -15.89 5.53 14.84
N PHE A 198 -16.84 5.64 13.92
CA PHE A 198 -18.19 6.11 14.17
C PHE A 198 -19.19 5.01 13.79
N CYS A 199 -20.27 4.90 14.56
CA CYS A 199 -21.44 4.11 14.20
C CYS A 199 -22.70 4.91 14.50
N TYR A 200 -23.83 4.57 13.86
CA TYR A 200 -25.12 5.06 14.30
C TYR A 200 -25.54 4.35 15.58
N ASP A 201 -26.36 5.00 16.43
CA ASP A 201 -26.78 4.47 17.73
C ASP A 201 -27.37 3.05 17.64
N GLU A 202 -28.15 2.81 16.59
CA GLU A 202 -28.79 1.53 16.26
C GLU A 202 -27.78 0.37 16.07
N ASP A 203 -26.52 0.68 15.77
CA ASP A 203 -25.44 -0.27 15.47
C ASP A 203 -24.41 -0.42 16.60
N SER A 204 -24.59 0.28 17.73
CA SER A 204 -23.56 0.48 18.76
C SER A 204 -22.98 -0.80 19.36
N GLU A 205 -23.80 -1.81 19.67
CA GLU A 205 -23.32 -3.09 20.22
C GLU A 205 -22.43 -3.87 19.25
N LYS A 206 -22.80 -3.91 17.97
CA LYS A 206 -22.00 -4.60 16.94
C LYS A 206 -20.71 -3.85 16.65
N ALA A 207 -20.79 -2.51 16.60
CA ALA A 207 -19.64 -1.65 16.42
C ALA A 207 -18.61 -1.81 17.56
N LYS A 208 -19.04 -2.12 18.81
CA LYS A 208 -18.10 -2.46 19.90
C LYS A 208 -17.26 -3.70 19.58
N GLY A 209 -17.88 -4.76 19.06
CA GLY A 209 -17.16 -5.97 18.65
C GLY A 209 -16.15 -5.71 17.52
N ALA A 210 -16.56 -4.92 16.52
CA ALA A 210 -15.69 -4.45 15.44
C ALA A 210 -14.48 -3.65 15.98
N VAL A 211 -14.72 -2.74 16.93
CA VAL A 211 -13.66 -1.94 17.56
C VAL A 211 -12.70 -2.81 18.36
N GLU A 212 -13.18 -3.89 19.01
CA GLU A 212 -12.32 -4.82 19.74
C GLU A 212 -11.30 -5.52 18.83
N ILE A 213 -11.70 -5.88 17.61
CA ILE A 213 -10.79 -6.41 16.59
C ILE A 213 -9.79 -5.32 16.16
N LEU A 214 -10.25 -4.08 15.96
CA LEU A 214 -9.38 -2.99 15.52
C LEU A 214 -8.36 -2.54 16.58
N LYS A 215 -8.63 -2.78 17.88
CA LYS A 215 -7.67 -2.52 18.98
C LYS A 215 -6.36 -3.27 18.83
N ASP A 216 -6.36 -4.41 18.14
CA ASP A 216 -5.12 -5.14 17.86
C ASP A 216 -4.12 -4.32 17.04
N PHE A 217 -4.62 -3.38 16.21
CA PHE A 217 -3.84 -2.56 15.28
C PHE A 217 -3.73 -1.10 15.75
N GLN A 218 -4.76 -0.60 16.44
CA GLN A 218 -4.79 0.72 17.06
C GLN A 218 -5.29 0.60 18.52
N PRO A 219 -4.39 0.39 19.51
CA PRO A 219 -4.79 0.09 20.89
C PRO A 219 -5.69 1.15 21.55
N ASP A 220 -5.49 2.43 21.20
CA ASP A 220 -6.21 3.56 21.80
C ASP A 220 -7.52 3.92 21.07
N ILE A 221 -8.00 3.06 20.16
CA ILE A 221 -9.22 3.29 19.39
C ILE A 221 -10.46 3.38 20.30
N ARG A 222 -11.33 4.37 20.05
CA ARG A 222 -12.56 4.60 20.82
C ARG A 222 -13.73 4.84 19.87
N LEU A 223 -14.80 4.05 20.05
CA LEU A 223 -16.05 4.21 19.33
C LEU A 223 -16.73 5.53 19.69
N ARG A 224 -17.22 6.22 18.67
CA ARG A 224 -18.12 7.36 18.80
C ARG A 224 -19.47 7.00 18.20
N VAL A 225 -20.54 7.36 18.88
CA VAL A 225 -21.91 7.11 18.41
C VAL A 225 -22.42 8.39 17.77
N LEU A 226 -22.98 8.25 16.57
CA LEU A 226 -23.65 9.31 15.82
C LEU A 226 -25.12 9.38 16.22
N GLU A 227 -25.59 10.60 16.44
CA GLU A 227 -27.01 10.93 16.48
C GLU A 227 -27.57 11.07 15.06
N ARG A 228 -28.90 10.98 14.89
CA ARG A 228 -29.54 11.01 13.57
C ARG A 228 -29.30 12.29 12.77
N ASP A 229 -29.12 13.41 13.48
CA ASP A 229 -28.93 14.73 12.89
C ASP A 229 -27.45 15.09 12.72
N ASP A 230 -26.52 14.20 13.08
CA ASP A 230 -25.09 14.46 12.96
C ASP A 230 -24.63 14.51 11.51
N ASN A 231 -23.93 15.59 11.16
CA ASN A 231 -23.26 15.72 9.87
C ASN A 231 -21.84 15.15 9.95
N ILE A 232 -21.61 14.05 9.24
CA ILE A 232 -20.31 13.37 9.23
C ILE A 232 -19.15 14.21 8.66
N GLU A 233 -19.43 15.13 7.75
CA GLU A 233 -18.41 16.00 7.16
C GLU A 233 -17.96 17.07 8.16
N ASP A 234 -18.89 17.59 8.97
CA ASP A 234 -18.57 18.52 10.05
C ASP A 234 -17.75 17.81 11.13
N LEU A 235 -18.17 16.60 11.53
CA LEU A 235 -17.42 15.75 12.46
C LEU A 235 -16.02 15.40 11.94
N ALA A 236 -15.87 15.17 10.64
CA ALA A 236 -14.57 14.94 10.02
C ALA A 236 -13.66 16.16 10.21
N ARG A 237 -14.17 17.37 10.00
CA ARG A 237 -13.41 18.61 10.20
C ARG A 237 -13.02 18.80 11.67
N GLU A 238 -13.95 18.58 12.60
CA GLU A 238 -13.70 18.68 14.04
C GLU A 238 -12.61 17.71 14.51
N CYS A 239 -12.64 16.49 13.98
CA CYS A 239 -11.68 15.45 14.30
C CYS A 239 -10.34 15.61 13.56
N GLY A 240 -10.24 16.55 12.61
CA GLY A 240 -9.09 16.68 11.71
C GLY A 240 -8.90 15.46 10.78
N ALA A 241 -9.98 14.75 10.46
CA ALA A 241 -9.99 13.65 9.51
C ALA A 241 -9.97 14.18 8.07
N LEU A 242 -9.23 13.50 7.20
CA LEU A 242 -9.02 13.90 5.80
C LEU A 242 -9.94 13.15 4.82
N GLY A 243 -10.87 12.36 5.34
CA GLY A 243 -11.85 11.60 4.57
C GLY A 243 -12.54 10.54 5.41
N ILE A 244 -13.40 9.78 4.74
CA ILE A 244 -14.21 8.71 5.33
C ILE A 244 -13.77 7.37 4.72
N VAL A 245 -13.69 6.32 5.53
CA VAL A 245 -13.59 4.94 5.06
C VAL A 245 -14.87 4.19 5.41
N CYS A 246 -15.40 3.42 4.44
CA CYS A 246 -16.63 2.65 4.63
C CYS A 246 -16.51 1.21 4.07
N GLY A 247 -17.40 0.33 4.54
CA GLY A 247 -17.56 -1.03 4.02
C GLY A 247 -18.18 -1.01 2.63
N SER A 248 -17.68 -1.81 1.69
CA SER A 248 -18.10 -1.74 0.29
C SER A 248 -19.38 -2.53 0.00
N ASN A 249 -20.34 -1.86 -0.61
CA ASN A 249 -21.08 -2.38 -1.77
C ASN A 249 -20.74 -1.42 -2.92
N LEU A 250 -20.87 -1.80 -4.18
CA LEU A 250 -20.65 -0.90 -5.35
C LEU A 250 -21.67 0.26 -5.36
N ARG A 251 -21.55 1.16 -4.38
CA ARG A 251 -22.33 2.37 -4.16
C ARG A 251 -21.33 3.50 -4.16
N ILE A 252 -21.53 4.39 -5.11
CA ILE A 252 -20.73 5.58 -5.29
C ILE A 252 -21.36 6.67 -4.42
N PHE A 253 -20.56 7.27 -3.54
CA PHE A 253 -21.01 8.33 -2.64
C PHE A 253 -20.47 9.68 -3.13
N SER A 254 -21.33 10.68 -3.21
CA SER A 254 -20.92 12.09 -3.36
C SER A 254 -20.72 12.70 -1.98
N SER A 255 -19.56 13.30 -1.72
CA SER A 255 -19.25 14.00 -0.47
C SER A 255 -18.24 15.11 -0.73
N SER A 256 -18.27 16.16 0.09
CA SER A 256 -17.27 17.23 0.03
C SER A 256 -15.89 16.79 0.52
N ILE A 257 -15.80 15.63 1.18
CA ILE A 257 -14.56 14.99 1.60
C ILE A 257 -14.39 13.63 0.92
N PRO A 258 -13.14 13.18 0.67
CA PRO A 258 -12.91 11.91 0.00
C PRO A 258 -13.51 10.72 0.75
N VAL A 259 -14.20 9.85 0.02
CA VAL A 259 -14.70 8.57 0.51
C VAL A 259 -13.82 7.43 -0.03
N TYR A 260 -13.23 6.66 0.86
CA TYR A 260 -12.36 5.54 0.55
C TYR A 260 -13.12 4.23 0.71
N GLN A 261 -13.11 3.42 -0.35
CA GLN A 261 -13.74 2.09 -0.40
C GLN A 261 -12.70 1.03 -0.76
N PRO A 262 -11.81 0.63 0.16
CA PRO A 262 -10.70 -0.29 -0.11
C PRO A 262 -11.13 -1.63 -0.73
N LEU A 263 -12.35 -2.07 -0.47
CA LEU A 263 -12.90 -3.35 -0.92
C LEU A 263 -13.73 -3.28 -2.21
N ILE A 264 -13.86 -2.11 -2.84
CA ILE A 264 -14.81 -1.90 -3.95
C ILE A 264 -14.62 -2.86 -5.14
N GLY A 265 -13.39 -3.31 -5.39
CA GLY A 265 -13.03 -4.22 -6.47
C GLY A 265 -12.99 -5.71 -6.10
N PHE A 266 -13.25 -6.08 -4.84
CA PHE A 266 -13.06 -7.43 -4.34
C PHE A 266 -14.36 -8.26 -4.43
N ASP A 267 -14.23 -9.56 -4.67
CA ASP A 267 -15.33 -10.51 -4.54
C ASP A 267 -15.44 -11.08 -3.11
N GLY A 268 -16.50 -11.84 -2.83
CA GLY A 268 -16.73 -12.39 -1.50
C GLY A 268 -15.67 -13.43 -1.07
N LEU A 269 -15.09 -14.20 -1.98
CA LEU A 269 -14.05 -15.16 -1.60
C LEU A 269 -12.74 -14.43 -1.26
N GLU A 270 -12.45 -13.34 -1.94
CA GLU A 270 -11.28 -12.50 -1.65
C GLU A 270 -11.43 -11.75 -0.33
N VAL A 271 -12.63 -11.22 -0.04
CA VAL A 271 -12.92 -10.58 1.25
C VAL A 271 -12.87 -11.59 2.40
N GLU A 272 -13.37 -12.82 2.22
CA GLU A 272 -13.26 -13.91 3.21
C GLU A 272 -11.80 -14.25 3.53
N LYS A 273 -10.94 -14.37 2.50
CA LYS A 273 -9.50 -14.60 2.71
C LYS A 273 -8.81 -13.49 3.50
N ILE A 274 -9.27 -12.25 3.35
CA ILE A 274 -8.76 -11.13 4.15
C ILE A 274 -9.30 -11.22 5.58
N ALA A 275 -10.59 -11.56 5.74
CA ALA A 275 -11.23 -11.76 7.04
C ALA A 275 -10.52 -12.82 7.89
N GLU A 276 -10.17 -13.96 7.28
CA GLU A 276 -9.44 -15.04 7.94
C GLU A 276 -8.06 -14.58 8.44
N LYS A 277 -7.34 -13.78 7.65
CA LYS A 277 -6.03 -13.22 8.04
C LYS A 277 -6.11 -12.31 9.27
N ILE A 278 -7.25 -11.67 9.50
CA ILE A 278 -7.48 -10.79 10.65
C ILE A 278 -8.26 -11.46 11.78
N GLY A 279 -8.47 -12.79 11.71
CA GLY A 279 -9.07 -13.58 12.79
C GLY A 279 -10.59 -13.55 12.85
N ILE A 280 -11.29 -13.18 11.77
CA ILE A 280 -12.75 -13.19 11.69
C ILE A 280 -13.22 -14.53 11.10
N SER A 281 -14.07 -15.28 11.82
CA SER A 281 -14.56 -16.60 11.41
C SER A 281 -15.91 -16.56 10.67
N LYS A 282 -15.95 -17.20 9.49
CA LYS A 282 -17.10 -17.59 8.62
C LYS A 282 -18.30 -16.61 8.50
N SER A 283 -18.58 -16.21 7.25
CA SER A 283 -19.93 -15.85 6.79
C SER A 283 -20.23 -16.57 5.47
N ASN A 284 -21.50 -16.88 5.19
CA ASN A 284 -21.88 -17.59 3.97
C ASN A 284 -21.81 -16.66 2.75
N GLY A 285 -20.84 -16.91 1.86
CA GLY A 285 -20.68 -16.19 0.61
C GLY A 285 -21.93 -16.22 -0.27
N LYS A 286 -22.59 -15.06 -0.44
CA LYS A 286 -23.52 -14.83 -1.54
C LYS A 286 -22.91 -13.86 -2.53
N ARG A 287 -22.90 -14.28 -3.81
CA ARG A 287 -22.63 -13.41 -4.96
C ARG A 287 -23.66 -12.28 -4.98
N VAL A 288 -23.18 -11.04 -5.02
CA VAL A 288 -23.96 -9.91 -5.54
C VAL A 288 -23.01 -9.02 -6.33
N PHE A 289 -23.36 -8.75 -7.58
CA PHE A 289 -23.76 -7.43 -8.08
C PHE A 289 -23.79 -7.48 -9.61
N ASP A 290 -25.00 -7.32 -10.14
CA ASP A 290 -25.29 -6.85 -11.48
C ASP A 290 -25.33 -5.33 -11.37
N THR A 291 -24.41 -4.64 -12.04
CA THR A 291 -24.37 -3.18 -12.03
C THR A 291 -24.05 -2.65 -13.41
N ARG A 292 -24.97 -1.85 -13.95
CA ARG A 292 -24.74 -0.91 -15.07
C ARG A 292 -23.91 0.29 -14.59
N ILE A 293 -22.72 0.05 -14.02
CA ILE A 293 -21.78 1.13 -13.67
C ILE A 293 -20.79 1.29 -14.81
N LYS A 294 -20.53 2.54 -15.20
CA LYS A 294 -19.54 2.91 -16.20
C LYS A 294 -18.52 3.86 -15.58
N LEU A 295 -17.21 3.58 -15.73
CA LEU A 295 -16.14 4.43 -15.18
C LEU A 295 -15.14 4.84 -16.26
N VAL A 296 -14.62 6.07 -16.16
CA VAL A 296 -13.44 6.50 -16.94
C VAL A 296 -12.18 6.13 -16.16
N SER A 297 -11.41 5.17 -16.67
CA SER A 297 -10.18 4.68 -16.04
C SER A 297 -8.96 5.40 -16.56
N LEU A 298 -8.28 6.13 -15.68
CA LEU A 298 -6.96 6.70 -15.96
C LEU A 298 -5.92 5.58 -16.06
N ILE A 299 -5.51 5.26 -17.29
CA ILE A 299 -4.59 4.15 -17.58
C ILE A 299 -3.21 4.64 -18.02
N SER A 300 -2.19 4.04 -17.42
CA SER A 300 -0.78 4.33 -17.69
C SER A 300 0.00 3.04 -17.97
N GLY A 301 1.24 3.18 -18.45
CA GLY A 301 2.17 2.06 -18.65
C GLY A 301 2.72 1.46 -17.35
N GLY A 302 2.28 1.95 -16.18
CA GLY A 302 2.65 1.44 -14.86
C GLY A 302 1.94 0.15 -14.48
N ILE A 303 2.24 -0.36 -13.28
CA ILE A 303 1.67 -1.61 -12.74
C ILE A 303 0.26 -1.36 -12.16
N ASP A 304 0.07 -0.24 -11.48
CA ASP A 304 -1.07 -0.04 -10.57
C ASP A 304 -2.38 0.20 -11.35
N SER A 305 -2.41 1.08 -12.35
CA SER A 305 -3.63 1.36 -13.13
C SER A 305 -4.24 0.12 -13.81
N PRO A 306 -3.48 -0.77 -14.50
CA PRO A 306 -4.04 -2.02 -15.02
C PRO A 306 -4.72 -2.89 -13.97
N VAL A 307 -4.11 -3.01 -12.78
CA VAL A 307 -4.66 -3.84 -11.70
C VAL A 307 -5.96 -3.25 -11.20
N ALA A 308 -6.03 -1.92 -10.99
CA ALA A 308 -7.25 -1.23 -10.61
C ALA A 308 -8.37 -1.41 -11.65
N THR A 309 -8.04 -1.24 -12.94
CA THR A 309 -8.97 -1.47 -14.05
C THR A 309 -9.50 -2.91 -14.06
N TYR A 310 -8.61 -3.88 -13.96
CA TYR A 310 -8.96 -5.31 -13.91
C TYR A 310 -9.92 -5.63 -12.76
N LEU A 311 -9.65 -5.12 -11.55
CA LEU A 311 -10.51 -5.35 -10.38
C LEU A 311 -11.93 -4.85 -10.62
N MET A 312 -12.10 -3.69 -11.26
CA MET A 312 -13.43 -3.17 -11.57
C MET A 312 -14.12 -3.94 -12.71
N MET A 313 -13.39 -4.28 -13.78
CA MET A 313 -13.93 -5.09 -14.88
C MET A 313 -14.38 -6.48 -14.39
N LYS A 314 -13.64 -7.09 -13.46
CA LYS A 314 -14.00 -8.35 -12.79
C LYS A 314 -15.35 -8.25 -12.07
N ARG A 315 -15.73 -7.06 -11.60
CA ARG A 315 -17.02 -6.79 -10.97
C ARG A 315 -18.14 -6.45 -11.95
N GLY A 316 -17.89 -6.52 -13.27
CA GLY A 316 -18.87 -6.24 -14.32
C GLY A 316 -18.97 -4.76 -14.70
N VAL A 317 -18.11 -3.90 -14.15
CA VAL A 317 -18.08 -2.47 -14.46
C VAL A 317 -17.60 -2.25 -15.90
N GLU A 318 -18.33 -1.43 -16.65
CA GLU A 318 -17.90 -0.95 -17.95
C GLU A 318 -16.81 0.10 -17.77
N VAL A 319 -15.71 -0.05 -18.51
CA VAL A 319 -14.58 0.86 -18.41
C VAL A 319 -14.32 1.53 -19.74
N ILE A 320 -14.14 2.85 -19.68
CA ILE A 320 -13.55 3.66 -20.75
C ILE A 320 -12.11 3.95 -20.35
N ALA A 321 -11.14 3.54 -21.15
CA ALA A 321 -9.74 3.83 -20.89
C ALA A 321 -9.41 5.27 -21.31
N LEU A 322 -8.76 6.03 -20.42
CA LEU A 322 -8.22 7.35 -20.72
C LEU A 322 -6.71 7.33 -20.47
N HIS A 323 -5.94 7.48 -21.54
CA HIS A 323 -4.51 7.68 -21.49
C HIS A 323 -4.17 9.16 -21.72
N LEU A 324 -3.46 9.76 -20.76
CA LEU A 324 -2.97 11.12 -20.88
C LEU A 324 -1.51 11.11 -21.34
N ASP A 325 -1.29 11.48 -22.60
CA ASP A 325 0.02 11.52 -23.21
C ASP A 325 0.81 12.73 -22.70
N ASN A 326 1.85 12.46 -21.93
CA ASN A 326 2.68 13.47 -21.28
C ASN A 326 3.88 13.89 -22.13
N CYS A 327 3.98 13.49 -23.41
CA CYS A 327 5.04 13.94 -24.32
C CYS A 327 5.11 15.49 -24.38
N PRO A 328 6.31 16.11 -24.35
CA PRO A 328 7.64 15.49 -24.44
C PRO A 328 8.27 15.14 -23.07
N PHE A 329 7.51 15.13 -21.97
CA PHE A 329 8.04 14.78 -20.64
C PHE A 329 8.15 13.27 -20.42
N THR A 330 7.43 12.49 -21.22
CA THR A 330 7.55 11.04 -21.40
C THR A 330 7.93 10.74 -22.85
N ASP A 331 8.20 9.47 -23.17
CA ASP A 331 8.43 9.02 -24.54
C ASP A 331 7.23 8.24 -25.10
N GLU A 332 7.23 7.99 -26.41
CA GLU A 332 6.16 7.24 -27.10
C GLU A 332 6.01 5.78 -26.62
N ARG A 333 7.01 5.23 -25.93
CA ARG A 333 6.93 3.86 -25.42
C ARG A 333 5.90 3.76 -24.30
N GLU A 334 5.68 4.82 -23.54
CA GLU A 334 4.60 4.87 -22.53
C GLU A 334 3.21 4.69 -23.15
N LEU A 335 2.92 5.37 -24.26
CA LEU A 335 1.66 5.20 -24.98
C LEU A 335 1.53 3.77 -25.52
N LYS A 336 2.58 3.25 -26.16
CA LYS A 336 2.60 1.87 -26.68
C LYS A 336 2.38 0.84 -25.57
N LYS A 337 2.99 1.02 -24.41
CA LYS A 337 2.77 0.16 -23.22
C LYS A 337 1.32 0.21 -22.76
N SER A 338 0.77 1.41 -22.60
CA SER A 338 -0.62 1.61 -22.16
C SER A 338 -1.61 0.94 -23.10
N LEU A 339 -1.42 1.06 -24.42
CA LEU A 339 -2.28 0.41 -25.42
C LEU A 339 -2.15 -1.12 -25.41
N LYS A 340 -0.94 -1.67 -25.22
CA LYS A 340 -0.74 -3.11 -25.04
C LYS A 340 -1.48 -3.64 -23.80
N ILE A 341 -1.44 -2.87 -22.71
CA ILE A 341 -2.16 -3.19 -21.47
C ILE A 341 -3.67 -3.18 -21.71
N VAL A 342 -4.22 -2.14 -22.35
CA VAL A 342 -5.65 -2.10 -22.71
C VAL A 342 -6.01 -3.33 -23.52
N LYS A 343 -5.22 -3.66 -24.56
CA LYS A 343 -5.50 -4.83 -25.40
C LYS A 343 -5.48 -6.15 -24.64
N HIS A 344 -4.54 -6.29 -23.69
CA HIS A 344 -4.47 -7.45 -22.82
C HIS A 344 -5.72 -7.57 -21.94
N LEU A 345 -6.24 -6.45 -21.41
CA LEU A 345 -7.47 -6.42 -20.63
C LEU A 345 -8.69 -6.75 -21.50
N GLU A 346 -8.79 -6.21 -22.72
CA GLU A 346 -9.85 -6.56 -23.67
C GLU A 346 -9.92 -8.07 -23.93
N ASN A 347 -8.76 -8.67 -24.22
CA ASN A 347 -8.64 -10.10 -24.48
C ASN A 347 -9.00 -10.94 -23.24
N SER A 348 -8.61 -10.47 -22.04
CA SER A 348 -8.88 -11.17 -20.78
C SER A 348 -10.38 -11.25 -20.45
N PHE A 349 -11.16 -10.27 -20.90
CA PHE A 349 -12.61 -10.19 -20.66
C PHE A 349 -13.47 -10.43 -21.91
N ASN A 350 -12.84 -10.66 -23.08
CA ASN A 350 -13.50 -10.74 -24.38
C ASN A 350 -14.47 -9.57 -24.62
N ARG A 351 -14.02 -8.35 -24.32
CA ARG A 351 -14.82 -7.12 -24.40
C ARG A 351 -13.94 -5.96 -24.86
N ASP A 352 -14.39 -5.21 -25.87
CA ASP A 352 -13.69 -4.01 -26.33
C ASP A 352 -13.74 -2.90 -25.28
N ILE A 353 -12.65 -2.14 -25.16
CA ILE A 353 -12.52 -1.01 -24.24
C ILE A 353 -12.36 0.27 -25.07
N LYS A 354 -13.38 1.13 -25.03
CA LYS A 354 -13.30 2.46 -25.64
C LYS A 354 -12.11 3.21 -25.03
N THR A 355 -11.21 3.72 -25.88
CA THR A 355 -9.96 4.33 -25.45
C THR A 355 -9.81 5.74 -25.95
N TYR A 356 -9.60 6.68 -25.03
CA TYR A 356 -9.23 8.07 -25.29
C TYR A 356 -7.73 8.26 -25.10
N ILE A 357 -7.07 8.91 -26.06
CA ILE A 357 -5.68 9.35 -25.95
C ILE A 357 -5.71 10.88 -26.01
N VAL A 358 -5.39 11.52 -24.88
CA VAL A 358 -5.49 12.98 -24.74
C VAL A 358 -4.10 13.58 -24.50
N PRO A 359 -3.66 14.57 -25.30
CA PRO A 359 -2.37 15.22 -25.10
C PRO A 359 -2.39 16.08 -23.83
N ASN A 360 -1.42 15.86 -22.93
CA ASN A 360 -1.29 16.56 -21.65
C ASN A 360 0.03 17.34 -21.51
N GLY A 361 0.95 17.21 -22.47
CA GLY A 361 2.25 17.89 -22.46
C GLY A 361 2.18 19.40 -22.30
N LYS A 362 1.26 20.08 -23.00
CA LYS A 362 1.09 21.55 -22.89
C LYS A 362 0.64 21.97 -21.49
N ASN A 363 -0.23 21.17 -20.86
CA ASN A 363 -0.70 21.42 -19.50
C ASN A 363 0.45 21.30 -18.49
N LEU A 364 1.26 20.24 -18.63
CA LEU A 364 2.46 20.05 -17.82
C LEU A 364 3.48 21.18 -17.98
N ALA A 365 3.69 21.65 -19.21
CA ALA A 365 4.58 22.78 -19.48
C ALA A 365 4.07 24.07 -18.81
N ALA A 366 2.75 24.32 -18.82
CA ALA A 366 2.15 25.46 -18.13
C ALA A 366 2.42 25.41 -16.62
N PHE A 367 2.18 24.28 -15.96
CA PHE A 367 2.49 24.10 -14.54
C PHE A 367 3.98 24.20 -14.23
N LYS A 368 4.83 23.68 -15.14
CA LYS A 368 6.29 23.77 -14.98
C LYS A 368 6.78 25.22 -14.94
N ASN A 369 6.21 26.07 -15.77
CA ASN A 369 6.66 27.44 -15.96
C ASN A 369 6.05 28.44 -14.97
N LYS A 370 4.79 28.24 -14.57
CA LYS A 370 4.02 29.24 -13.79
C LYS A 370 3.83 28.90 -12.31
N CYS A 371 3.99 27.63 -11.95
CA CYS A 371 3.68 27.14 -10.60
C CYS A 371 4.92 26.64 -9.86
N ARG A 372 4.82 26.60 -8.52
CA ARG A 372 5.89 26.09 -7.65
C ARG A 372 6.28 24.64 -7.98
N ARG A 373 7.59 24.41 -8.18
CA ARG A 373 8.14 23.10 -8.57
C ARG A 373 7.73 21.93 -7.67
N LYS A 374 7.70 22.12 -6.35
CA LYS A 374 7.33 21.06 -5.38
C LYS A 374 5.90 20.53 -5.55
N LEU A 375 5.01 21.28 -6.20
CA LEU A 375 3.57 20.99 -6.35
C LEU A 375 3.22 20.40 -7.74
N GLN A 376 4.18 20.30 -8.66
CA GLN A 376 3.93 19.94 -10.07
C GLN A 376 3.19 18.60 -10.24
N CYS A 377 3.53 17.58 -9.46
CA CYS A 377 2.82 16.29 -9.52
C CYS A 377 1.35 16.39 -9.06
N ILE A 378 1.04 17.31 -8.15
CA ILE A 378 -0.31 17.49 -7.61
C ILE A 378 -1.16 18.25 -8.64
N PHE A 379 -0.63 19.33 -9.24
CA PHE A 379 -1.28 20.01 -10.36
C PHE A 379 -1.53 19.08 -11.55
N CYS A 380 -0.54 18.26 -11.89
CA CYS A 380 -0.66 17.23 -12.92
C CYS A 380 -1.88 16.34 -12.65
N ARG A 381 -1.95 15.68 -11.48
CA ARG A 381 -3.09 14.82 -11.12
C ARG A 381 -4.43 15.57 -11.10
N ARG A 382 -4.46 16.79 -10.55
CA ARG A 382 -5.66 17.66 -10.56
C ARG A 382 -6.13 17.97 -11.98
N MET A 383 -5.23 18.20 -12.94
CA MET A 383 -5.57 18.37 -14.36
C MET A 383 -6.07 17.06 -14.99
N MET A 384 -5.41 15.93 -14.67
CA MET A 384 -5.83 14.61 -15.17
C MET A 384 -7.27 14.28 -14.77
N LEU A 385 -7.63 14.57 -13.51
CA LEU A 385 -9.00 14.37 -13.02
C LEU A 385 -10.03 15.26 -13.73
N ARG A 386 -9.72 16.54 -13.97
CA ARG A 386 -10.65 17.44 -14.69
C ARG A 386 -10.89 17.02 -16.13
N ILE A 387 -9.83 16.60 -16.83
CA ILE A 387 -9.95 16.04 -18.18
C ILE A 387 -10.79 14.76 -18.16
N ALA A 388 -10.56 13.89 -17.17
CA ALA A 388 -11.33 12.66 -17.01
C ALA A 388 -12.81 12.94 -16.69
N GLU A 389 -13.11 13.93 -15.85
CA GLU A 389 -14.47 14.35 -15.49
C GLU A 389 -15.22 14.86 -16.72
N LYS A 390 -14.59 15.70 -17.53
CA LYS A 390 -15.21 16.18 -18.77
C LYS A 390 -15.58 15.03 -19.71
N ILE A 391 -14.66 14.08 -19.92
CA ILE A 391 -14.92 12.89 -20.75
C ILE A 391 -15.99 12.00 -20.08
N ALA A 392 -15.97 11.87 -18.76
CA ALA A 392 -16.95 11.07 -18.03
C ALA A 392 -18.37 11.60 -18.21
N TRP A 393 -18.56 12.93 -18.16
CA TRP A 393 -19.85 13.55 -18.46
C TRP A 393 -20.31 13.31 -19.90
N GLU A 394 -19.41 13.44 -20.88
CA GLU A 394 -19.71 13.19 -22.30
C GLU A 394 -20.12 11.73 -22.57
N GLU A 395 -19.56 10.78 -21.82
CA GLU A 395 -19.81 9.34 -21.97
C GLU A 395 -20.94 8.79 -21.08
N GLY A 396 -21.51 9.64 -20.21
CA GLY A 396 -22.47 9.25 -19.18
C GLY A 396 -21.88 8.21 -18.22
N ALA A 397 -20.63 8.40 -17.80
CA ALA A 397 -19.98 7.59 -16.78
C ALA A 397 -20.34 8.06 -15.36
N ASP A 398 -20.28 7.16 -14.39
CA ASP A 398 -20.67 7.38 -13.00
C ASP A 398 -19.51 7.87 -12.12
N GLY A 399 -18.27 7.84 -12.62
CA GLY A 399 -17.09 8.25 -11.88
C GLY A 399 -15.78 7.98 -12.59
N ILE A 400 -14.69 8.30 -11.91
CA ILE A 400 -13.32 8.17 -12.42
C ILE A 400 -12.58 7.08 -11.65
N LEU A 401 -11.94 6.17 -12.35
CA LEU A 401 -11.15 5.08 -11.78
C LEU A 401 -9.65 5.41 -11.83
N THR A 402 -8.96 5.26 -10.70
CA THR A 402 -7.50 5.43 -10.62
C THR A 402 -6.82 4.26 -9.93
N GLY A 403 -5.57 4.01 -10.30
CA GLY A 403 -4.69 3.03 -9.67
C GLY A 403 -3.90 3.60 -8.48
N GLU A 404 -4.43 4.55 -7.73
CA GLU A 404 -3.70 5.14 -6.60
C GLU A 404 -3.66 4.18 -5.38
N SER A 405 -2.48 4.01 -4.79
CA SER A 405 -2.26 3.32 -3.52
C SER A 405 -1.74 4.31 -2.48
N LEU A 406 -2.34 4.32 -1.28
CA LEU A 406 -2.06 5.33 -0.26
C LEU A 406 -0.63 5.22 0.25
N GLY A 407 0.09 6.34 0.29
CA GLY A 407 1.42 6.44 0.88
C GLY A 407 2.55 5.82 0.05
N GLN A 408 2.30 5.37 -1.19
CA GLN A 408 3.33 4.80 -2.07
C GLN A 408 4.30 5.86 -2.60
N VAL A 409 3.79 6.93 -3.22
CA VAL A 409 4.56 8.09 -3.68
C VAL A 409 4.11 9.37 -3.01
N ALA A 410 4.94 10.42 -3.05
CA ALA A 410 4.66 11.68 -2.35
C ALA A 410 3.32 12.34 -2.78
N SER A 411 2.90 12.19 -4.03
CA SER A 411 1.62 12.72 -4.52
C SER A 411 0.40 11.91 -4.07
N GLN A 412 0.60 10.76 -3.43
CA GLN A 412 -0.45 9.84 -2.95
C GLN A 412 -0.46 9.75 -1.43
N THR A 413 -0.02 10.79 -0.71
CA THR A 413 -0.32 10.90 0.72
C THR A 413 -1.78 11.26 0.92
N LEU A 414 -2.36 10.95 2.08
CA LEU A 414 -3.78 11.20 2.34
C LEU A 414 -4.14 12.68 2.16
N GLN A 415 -3.27 13.56 2.65
CA GLN A 415 -3.41 15.01 2.49
C GLN A 415 -3.41 15.43 1.02
N ASN A 416 -2.52 14.87 0.21
CA ASN A 416 -2.44 15.23 -1.20
C ASN A 416 -3.61 14.66 -1.99
N ILE A 417 -4.05 13.44 -1.71
CA ILE A 417 -5.25 12.85 -2.33
C ILE A 417 -6.47 13.72 -2.03
N SER A 418 -6.67 14.11 -0.76
CA SER A 418 -7.75 15.02 -0.36
C SER A 418 -7.72 16.35 -1.12
N VAL A 419 -6.53 16.92 -1.36
CA VAL A 419 -6.38 18.13 -2.17
C VAL A 419 -6.58 17.87 -3.66
N ILE A 420 -6.24 16.68 -4.16
CA ILE A 420 -6.41 16.32 -5.57
C ILE A 420 -7.89 16.13 -5.91
N ASP A 421 -8.65 15.47 -5.04
CA ASP A 421 -10.07 15.13 -5.25
C ASP A 421 -10.95 16.37 -5.34
N GLN A 422 -10.63 17.40 -4.57
CA GLN A 422 -11.27 18.73 -4.66
C GLN A 422 -10.95 19.48 -5.97
N ALA A 423 -10.55 18.79 -7.03
CA ALA A 423 -10.42 19.34 -8.38
C ALA A 423 -11.68 19.14 -9.21
N ILE A 424 -12.53 18.19 -8.79
CA ILE A 424 -13.68 17.67 -9.52
C ILE A 424 -14.81 17.36 -8.53
N ASP A 425 -16.03 17.28 -9.04
CA ASP A 425 -17.21 16.89 -8.25
C ASP A 425 -17.53 15.40 -8.39
N MET A 426 -17.07 14.79 -9.50
CA MET A 426 -17.25 13.37 -9.73
C MET A 426 -16.47 12.50 -8.73
N PRO A 427 -17.04 11.35 -8.34
CA PRO A 427 -16.42 10.44 -7.39
C PRO A 427 -15.22 9.71 -8.00
N VAL A 428 -14.14 9.60 -7.22
CA VAL A 428 -12.90 8.93 -7.61
C VAL A 428 -12.76 7.58 -6.93
N ILE A 429 -12.82 6.52 -7.74
CA ILE A 429 -12.76 5.12 -7.31
C ILE A 429 -11.31 4.64 -7.28
N ARG A 430 -10.89 4.06 -6.15
CA ARG A 430 -9.51 3.64 -5.88
C ARG A 430 -9.42 2.23 -5.31
N PRO A 431 -9.51 1.18 -6.15
CA PRO A 431 -9.50 -0.21 -5.69
C PRO A 431 -8.20 -0.61 -4.95
N LEU A 432 -7.10 0.11 -5.20
CA LEU A 432 -5.78 -0.20 -4.64
C LEU A 432 -5.43 0.64 -3.41
N ILE A 433 -6.32 1.52 -2.94
CA ILE A 433 -5.99 2.51 -1.92
C ILE A 433 -5.44 1.88 -0.63
N GLY A 434 -5.98 0.73 -0.25
CA GLY A 434 -5.61 -0.01 0.96
C GLY A 434 -4.54 -1.08 0.77
N MET A 435 -3.98 -1.24 -0.45
CA MET A 435 -3.05 -2.32 -0.79
C MET A 435 -1.59 -1.84 -0.74
N ASP A 436 -0.68 -2.75 -0.38
CA ASP A 436 0.76 -2.52 -0.49
C ASP A 436 1.32 -2.91 -1.87
N LYS A 437 2.54 -2.44 -2.16
CA LYS A 437 3.16 -2.64 -3.47
C LYS A 437 3.32 -4.12 -3.84
N ILE A 438 3.60 -4.98 -2.86
CA ILE A 438 3.83 -6.40 -3.11
C ILE A 438 2.49 -7.05 -3.49
N GLU A 439 1.42 -6.74 -2.75
CA GLU A 439 0.07 -7.23 -3.07
C GLU A 439 -0.37 -6.83 -4.48
N ILE A 440 -0.11 -5.57 -4.88
CA ILE A 440 -0.43 -5.08 -6.23
C ILE A 440 0.40 -5.83 -7.28
N MET A 441 1.70 -6.03 -7.04
CA MET A 441 2.59 -6.76 -7.95
C MET A 441 2.17 -8.23 -8.10
N ASP A 442 1.74 -8.88 -7.03
CA ASP A 442 1.28 -10.27 -7.06
C ASP A 442 0.01 -10.41 -7.90
N ILE A 443 -0.93 -9.45 -7.79
CA ILE A 443 -2.10 -9.41 -8.68
C ILE A 443 -1.67 -9.16 -10.13
N ALA A 444 -0.78 -8.20 -10.38
CA ALA A 444 -0.30 -7.88 -11.72
C ALA A 444 0.33 -9.09 -12.43
N ARG A 445 1.10 -9.91 -11.69
CA ARG A 445 1.68 -11.16 -12.22
C ARG A 445 0.57 -12.18 -12.52
N ARG A 446 -0.37 -12.36 -11.58
CA ARG A 446 -1.49 -13.29 -11.75
C ARG A 446 -2.36 -12.96 -12.98
N ILE A 447 -2.55 -11.67 -13.28
CA ILE A 447 -3.37 -11.23 -14.42
C ILE A 447 -2.55 -11.01 -15.70
N GLY A 448 -1.23 -11.24 -15.68
CA GLY A 448 -0.36 -11.11 -16.85
C GLY A 448 -0.05 -9.67 -17.29
N THR A 449 -0.35 -8.65 -16.48
CA THR A 449 -0.03 -7.25 -16.82
C THR A 449 1.37 -6.84 -16.35
N TYR A 450 1.97 -7.57 -15.39
CA TYR A 450 3.27 -7.22 -14.82
C TYR A 450 4.37 -7.06 -15.87
N ASP A 451 4.54 -8.05 -16.75
CA ASP A 451 5.61 -8.05 -17.75
C ASP A 451 5.45 -6.92 -18.78
N LEU A 452 4.20 -6.54 -19.09
CA LEU A 452 3.89 -5.41 -19.97
C LEU A 452 4.23 -4.07 -19.28
N SER A 453 3.94 -3.96 -17.99
CA SER A 453 4.16 -2.74 -17.21
C SER A 453 5.64 -2.47 -16.90
N ILE A 454 6.48 -3.50 -16.80
CA ILE A 454 7.92 -3.34 -16.54
C ILE A 454 8.76 -3.08 -17.80
N LEU A 455 8.15 -3.10 -18.99
CA LEU A 455 8.86 -2.78 -20.24
C LEU A 455 9.57 -1.41 -20.13
N PRO A 456 10.80 -1.25 -20.64
CA PRO A 456 11.56 -0.02 -20.49
C PRO A 456 10.88 1.18 -21.15
N SER A 457 10.77 2.28 -20.40
CA SER A 457 10.21 3.54 -20.86
C SER A 457 10.74 4.71 -20.03
N LEU A 458 10.72 5.92 -20.59
CA LEU A 458 11.20 7.11 -19.90
C LEU A 458 10.19 7.56 -18.84
N SER A 459 10.61 7.54 -17.57
CA SER A 459 9.84 8.13 -16.48
C SER A 459 9.63 9.62 -16.70
N CYS A 460 8.45 10.14 -16.32
CA CYS A 460 8.11 11.55 -16.50
C CYS A 460 9.16 12.50 -15.89
N THR A 461 9.73 13.38 -16.72
CA THR A 461 10.84 14.26 -16.32
C THR A 461 10.43 15.47 -15.48
N ILE A 462 9.12 15.71 -15.30
CA ILE A 462 8.60 16.81 -14.48
C ILE A 462 8.63 16.53 -12.97
N VAL A 463 8.91 15.28 -12.57
CA VAL A 463 8.91 14.88 -11.16
C VAL A 463 9.93 15.73 -10.39
N PRO A 464 9.52 16.46 -9.34
CA PRO A 464 10.40 17.34 -8.60
C PRO A 464 11.37 16.56 -7.71
N LYS A 465 12.57 17.11 -7.46
CA LYS A 465 13.57 16.51 -6.53
C LYS A 465 13.06 16.40 -5.09
N LYS A 466 12.23 17.35 -4.66
CA LYS A 466 11.60 17.41 -3.33
C LYS A 466 10.10 17.65 -3.51
N PRO A 467 9.30 16.61 -3.82
CA PRO A 467 7.86 16.73 -3.96
C PRO A 467 7.20 17.09 -2.62
N ALA A 468 6.12 17.86 -2.67
CA ALA A 468 5.30 18.11 -1.49
C ALA A 468 4.58 16.82 -1.07
N THR A 469 4.68 16.47 0.21
CA THR A 469 3.97 15.33 0.83
C THR A 469 2.70 15.76 1.57
N ALA A 470 2.48 17.06 1.70
CA ALA A 470 1.31 17.65 2.35
C ALA A 470 1.04 19.04 1.76
N ALA A 471 0.33 19.07 0.62
CA ALA A 471 -0.10 20.32 0.01
C ALA A 471 -1.30 20.91 0.76
N LYS A 472 -1.40 22.24 0.70
CA LYS A 472 -2.54 22.99 1.23
C LYS A 472 -3.41 23.42 0.08
N LEU A 473 -4.72 23.13 0.15
CA LEU A 473 -5.67 23.52 -0.90
C LEU A 473 -5.59 25.01 -1.25
N LYS A 474 -5.52 25.88 -0.25
CA LYS A 474 -5.38 27.34 -0.44
C LYS A 474 -4.12 27.74 -1.21
N GLU A 475 -3.01 27.01 -1.06
CA GLU A 475 -1.80 27.24 -1.86
C GLU A 475 -2.01 26.77 -3.30
N MET A 476 -2.70 25.65 -3.50
CA MET A 476 -3.00 25.10 -4.83
C MET A 476 -3.89 26.05 -5.63
N LEU A 477 -5.02 26.49 -5.07
CA LEU A 477 -5.98 27.36 -5.77
C LEU A 477 -5.33 28.69 -6.20
N ARG A 478 -4.54 29.32 -5.32
CA ARG A 478 -3.80 30.55 -5.63
C ARG A 478 -2.77 30.40 -6.75
N GLU A 479 -2.18 29.22 -6.89
CA GLU A 479 -1.22 28.95 -7.96
C GLU A 479 -1.96 28.57 -9.27
N GLU A 480 -3.14 27.93 -9.17
CA GLU A 480 -4.05 27.65 -10.29
C GLU A 480 -4.59 28.94 -10.92
N GLU A 481 -4.86 30.00 -10.15
CA GLU A 481 -5.28 31.33 -10.66
C GLU A 481 -4.31 31.95 -11.71
N ARG A 482 -3.05 31.50 -11.76
CA ARG A 482 -2.06 31.97 -12.75
C ARG A 482 -2.21 31.31 -14.12
N ILE A 483 -3.06 30.30 -14.21
CA ILE A 483 -3.25 29.44 -15.36
C ILE A 483 -4.72 29.49 -15.76
N ASP A 484 -4.97 29.71 -17.05
CA ASP A 484 -6.28 29.52 -17.64
C ASP A 484 -6.55 28.02 -17.80
N LEU A 485 -7.11 27.41 -16.74
CA LEU A 485 -7.35 25.97 -16.67
C LEU A 485 -8.42 25.53 -17.66
N ASP A 486 -9.52 26.27 -17.78
CA ASP A 486 -10.64 25.91 -18.65
C ASP A 486 -10.19 25.86 -20.10
N SER A 487 -9.45 26.88 -20.56
CA SER A 487 -8.86 26.88 -21.90
C SER A 487 -7.90 25.71 -22.14
N LEU A 488 -7.16 25.27 -21.12
CA LEU A 488 -6.26 24.12 -21.25
C LEU A 488 -7.02 22.79 -21.31
N ILE A 489 -8.05 22.62 -20.49
CA ILE A 489 -8.93 21.43 -20.50
C ILE A 489 -9.65 21.34 -21.84
N ASP A 490 -10.24 22.44 -22.29
CA ASP A 490 -10.96 22.51 -23.56
C ASP A 490 -10.06 22.23 -24.75
N ARG A 491 -8.80 22.69 -24.75
CA ARG A 491 -7.83 22.33 -25.79
C ARG A 491 -7.34 20.89 -25.72
N SER A 492 -7.44 20.25 -24.56
CA SER A 492 -7.03 18.86 -24.38
C SER A 492 -8.13 17.89 -24.85
N VAL A 493 -9.39 18.22 -24.56
CA VAL A 493 -10.57 17.40 -24.91
C VAL A 493 -11.17 17.80 -26.27
N GLY A 494 -11.02 19.08 -26.65
CA GLY A 494 -11.50 19.63 -27.91
C GLY A 494 -10.77 19.00 -29.09
N ARG A 495 -11.56 18.40 -30.00
CA ARG A 495 -11.07 17.86 -31.26
C ARG A 495 -10.34 18.95 -32.05
N PRO A 496 -9.25 18.62 -32.79
CA PRO A 496 -8.58 19.56 -33.68
C PRO A 496 -9.52 20.19 -34.71
#